data_AF-A0A223ZKJ5-F1
#
_entry.id   AF-A0A223ZKJ5-F1
#
_cell.length_a   1.000
_cell.length_b   1.000
_cell.length_c   1.000
_cell.angle_alpha   90.00
_cell.angle_beta   90.00
_cell.angle_gamma   90.00
#
_symmetry.space_group_name_H-M   'P 1'
#
loop_
_entity.id
_entity.type
_entity.pdbx_description
1 polymer ?
#
loop_
_entity_poly.entity_id
_entity_poly.type
_entity_poly.pdbx_seq_one_letter_code
_entity_poly.pdbx_strand_id
1 'polypeptide(L)'
;VIQDGVDPNLIVGPGTEVLAGEGLIVTAGGIDAHIHFICPQQIDEAIASGITTMIGGGTGPATGTKATTCTPGAWNLARMLQAADSYPVNLGFLGKGNAARPEGLRAQIRTGAMGLKL
;
A
#
# COMPACT_ATOMS: atom_id res chain seq x y z
N VAL A 1 21.36 -7.78 35.00
CA VAL A 1 20.96 -6.45 34.47
C VAL A 1 20.98 -5.49 35.64
N ILE A 2 21.38 -4.23 35.45
CA ILE A 2 21.44 -3.22 36.53
C ILE A 2 20.12 -2.43 36.69
N GLN A 3 19.11 -2.74 35.87
CA GLN A 3 17.78 -2.12 35.87
C GLN A 3 16.73 -3.19 36.19
N ASP A 4 15.73 -2.82 36.98
CA ASP A 4 14.60 -3.69 37.32
C ASP A 4 13.53 -3.69 36.21
N GLY A 5 12.82 -4.80 36.05
CA GLY A 5 11.61 -4.87 35.21
C GLY A 5 11.80 -4.84 33.69
N VAL A 6 13.03 -4.97 33.18
CA VAL A 6 13.29 -5.02 31.74
C VAL A 6 12.68 -6.28 31.11
N ASP A 7 11.84 -6.12 30.08
CA ASP A 7 11.28 -7.24 29.31
C ASP A 7 12.40 -8.04 28.63
N PRO A 8 12.42 -9.39 28.73
CA PRO A 8 13.45 -10.21 28.09
C PRO A 8 13.61 -10.00 26.58
N ASN A 9 12.57 -9.53 25.88
CA ASN A 9 12.59 -9.24 24.45
C ASN A 9 13.00 -7.79 24.12
N LEU A 10 13.25 -6.93 25.11
CA LEU A 10 13.56 -5.50 24.94
C LEU A 10 14.96 -5.13 25.45
N ILE A 11 15.93 -6.03 25.32
CA ILE A 11 17.31 -5.77 25.70
C ILE A 11 17.99 -4.86 24.66
N VAL A 12 18.54 -3.73 25.11
CA VAL A 12 19.39 -2.85 24.29
C VAL A 12 20.84 -3.33 24.39
N GLY A 13 21.45 -3.62 23.25
CA GLY A 13 22.84 -4.10 23.17
C GLY A 13 23.61 -3.46 22.01
N PRO A 14 24.83 -3.95 21.71
CA PRO A 14 25.69 -3.38 20.67
C PRO A 14 25.11 -3.38 19.25
N GLY A 15 24.05 -4.16 18.98
CA GLY A 15 23.37 -4.22 17.69
C GLY A 15 22.04 -3.46 17.64
N THR A 16 21.72 -2.66 18.65
CA THR A 16 20.44 -1.95 18.76
C THR A 16 20.59 -0.50 18.32
N GLU A 17 19.81 -0.08 17.31
CA GLU A 17 19.64 1.33 16.95
C GLU A 17 18.60 2.01 17.85
N VAL A 18 18.72 3.32 18.06
CA VAL A 18 17.86 4.08 18.96
C VAL A 18 17.27 5.31 18.25
N LEU A 19 15.94 5.41 18.30
CA LEU A 19 15.20 6.63 17.93
C LEU A 19 14.65 7.28 19.20
N ALA A 20 15.02 8.55 19.43
CA ALA A 20 14.54 9.34 20.57
C ALA A 20 13.05 9.72 20.38
N GLY A 21 12.20 9.31 21.32
CA GLY A 21 10.75 9.50 21.27
C GLY A 21 10.19 10.40 22.37
N GLU A 22 11.05 10.90 23.26
CA GLU A 22 10.64 11.75 24.38
C GLU A 22 10.01 13.06 23.88
N GLY A 23 8.82 13.39 24.41
CA GLY A 23 8.06 14.58 23.99
C GLY A 23 7.39 14.47 22.63
N LEU A 24 7.49 13.34 21.94
CA LEU A 24 6.84 13.10 20.64
C LEU A 24 5.61 12.19 20.78
N ILE A 25 4.73 12.26 19.78
CA ILE A 25 3.62 11.30 19.61
C ILE A 25 4.01 10.36 18.48
N VAL A 26 3.95 9.05 18.77
CA VAL A 26 4.12 8.00 17.76
C VAL A 26 2.75 7.39 17.47
N THR A 27 2.39 7.32 16.19
CA THR A 27 1.16 6.65 15.73
C THR A 27 1.54 5.50 14.79
N ALA A 28 0.57 4.61 14.53
CA ALA A 28 0.67 3.75 13.37
C ALA A 28 0.70 4.62 12.09
N GLY A 29 1.31 4.09 11.04
CA GLY A 29 1.21 4.69 9.71
C GLY A 29 -0.22 4.63 9.18
N GLY A 30 -0.64 5.67 8.47
CA GLY A 30 -1.97 5.77 7.88
C GLY A 30 -2.19 4.72 6.78
N ILE A 31 -3.44 4.25 6.69
CA ILE A 31 -3.90 3.37 5.61
C ILE A 31 -4.96 4.14 4.82
N ASP A 32 -4.63 4.52 3.59
CA ASP A 32 -5.60 5.06 2.64
C ASP A 32 -6.11 3.94 1.75
N ALA A 33 -7.41 3.65 1.84
CA ALA A 33 -8.05 2.56 1.11
C ALA A 33 -8.88 3.01 -0.12
N HIS A 34 -8.75 4.27 -0.55
CA HIS A 34 -9.46 4.80 -1.72
C HIS A 34 -8.52 5.54 -2.68
N ILE A 35 -7.40 4.92 -3.04
CA ILE A 35 -6.41 5.55 -3.92
C ILE A 35 -6.73 5.35 -5.40
N HIS A 36 -6.70 6.45 -6.15
CA HIS A 36 -6.60 6.40 -7.60
C HIS A 36 -5.12 6.49 -7.98
N PHE A 37 -4.54 5.46 -8.59
CA PHE A 37 -3.12 5.47 -8.99
C PHE A 37 -2.91 6.25 -10.30
N ILE A 38 -3.08 7.58 -10.24
CA ILE A 38 -3.06 8.50 -11.39
C ILE A 38 -1.63 8.86 -11.78
N CYS A 39 -0.77 9.12 -10.79
CA CYS A 39 0.62 9.47 -11.02
C CYS A 39 1.48 8.98 -9.84
N PRO A 40 2.79 8.77 -10.03
CA PRO A 40 3.67 8.29 -8.96
C PRO A 40 3.95 9.33 -7.87
N GLN A 41 3.86 10.64 -8.18
CA GLN A 41 4.16 11.73 -7.24
C GLN A 41 3.37 11.61 -5.95
N GLN A 42 2.09 11.20 -6.04
CA GLN A 42 1.19 11.05 -4.90
C GLN A 42 1.73 10.12 -3.78
N ILE A 43 2.73 9.28 -4.06
CA ILE A 43 3.38 8.45 -3.05
C ILE A 43 4.22 9.32 -2.11
N ASP A 44 4.94 10.32 -2.62
CA ASP A 44 5.72 11.25 -1.81
C ASP A 44 4.79 12.09 -0.91
N GLU A 45 3.67 12.57 -1.46
CA GLU A 45 2.64 13.25 -0.65
C GLU A 45 2.01 12.33 0.40
N ALA A 46 1.79 11.05 0.09
CA ALA A 46 1.26 10.08 1.04
C ALA A 46 2.23 9.87 2.22
N ILE A 47 3.51 9.62 1.94
CA ILE A 47 4.54 9.44 2.97
C ILE A 47 4.67 10.70 3.84
N ALA A 48 4.73 11.88 3.21
CA ALA A 48 4.88 13.15 3.92
C ALA A 48 3.69 13.46 4.85
N SER A 49 2.51 12.91 4.56
CA SER A 49 1.31 13.03 5.40
C SER A 49 1.14 11.88 6.41
N GLY A 50 2.11 10.96 6.49
CA GLY A 50 2.11 9.84 7.43
C GLY A 50 1.34 8.61 6.94
N ILE A 51 0.92 8.55 5.67
CA ILE A 51 0.35 7.35 5.05
C ILE A 51 1.48 6.40 4.66
N THR A 52 1.39 5.15 5.10
CA THR A 52 2.38 4.10 4.79
C THR A 52 1.80 2.97 3.96
N THR A 53 0.47 2.93 3.80
CA THR A 53 -0.23 1.91 3.02
C THR A 53 -1.28 2.56 2.12
N MET A 54 -1.23 2.24 0.83
CA MET A 54 -2.10 2.80 -0.19
C MET A 54 -2.80 1.67 -0.93
N ILE A 55 -4.13 1.58 -0.79
CA ILE A 55 -4.97 0.57 -1.42
C ILE A 55 -5.93 1.25 -2.39
N GLY A 56 -5.99 0.75 -3.61
CA GLY A 56 -6.70 1.44 -4.67
C GLY A 56 -6.51 0.79 -6.04
N GLY A 57 -6.66 1.55 -7.12
CA GLY A 57 -6.43 1.02 -8.46
C GLY A 57 -6.15 2.10 -9.48
N GLY A 58 -5.48 1.73 -10.56
CA GLY A 58 -5.12 2.66 -11.61
C GLY A 58 -4.02 2.15 -12.53
N THR A 59 -3.83 2.85 -13.64
CA THR A 59 -2.81 2.57 -14.66
C THR A 59 -2.17 3.88 -15.14
N GLY A 60 -1.98 4.84 -14.23
CA GLY A 60 -1.56 6.19 -14.57
C GLY A 60 -2.74 7.10 -14.98
N PRO A 61 -2.49 8.18 -15.75
CA PRO A 61 -3.46 9.27 -15.97
C PRO A 61 -4.58 8.93 -16.99
N ALA A 62 -4.88 7.65 -17.18
CA ALA A 62 -5.95 7.19 -18.05
C ALA A 62 -7.32 7.64 -17.52
N THR A 63 -8.27 7.89 -18.44
CA THR A 63 -9.65 8.29 -18.08
C THR A 63 -10.30 7.34 -17.08
N GLY A 64 -10.10 6.03 -17.25
CA GLY A 64 -10.64 5.02 -16.32
C GLY A 64 -10.10 5.16 -14.90
N THR A 65 -8.81 5.45 -14.75
CA THR A 65 -8.15 5.63 -13.44
C THR A 65 -8.56 6.94 -12.77
N LYS A 66 -8.70 8.02 -13.54
CA LYS A 66 -9.22 9.29 -13.01
C LYS A 66 -10.65 9.18 -12.47
N ALA A 67 -11.43 8.22 -12.97
CA ALA A 67 -12.81 7.99 -12.56
C ALA A 67 -12.97 6.89 -11.51
N THR A 68 -12.13 5.85 -11.54
CA THR A 68 -12.32 4.64 -10.74
C THR A 68 -11.01 4.10 -10.18
N THR A 69 -11.05 3.58 -8.96
CA THR A 69 -9.94 2.85 -8.32
C THR A 69 -9.81 1.42 -8.87
N CYS A 70 -9.69 1.29 -10.19
CA CYS A 70 -9.55 0.00 -10.88
C CYS A 70 -8.21 -0.09 -11.63
N THR A 71 -7.51 -1.20 -11.43
CA THR A 71 -6.41 -1.69 -12.29
C THR A 71 -6.96 -2.84 -13.14
N PRO A 72 -7.50 -2.57 -14.35
CA PRO A 72 -8.34 -3.54 -15.05
C PRO A 72 -7.53 -4.62 -15.78
N GLY A 73 -7.80 -5.89 -15.46
CA GLY A 73 -7.27 -7.04 -16.19
C GLY A 73 -5.84 -7.43 -15.83
N ALA A 74 -5.44 -8.63 -16.26
CA ALA A 74 -4.20 -9.26 -15.85
C ALA A 74 -2.94 -8.47 -16.25
N TRP A 75 -2.89 -7.95 -17.47
CA TRP A 75 -1.71 -7.22 -17.96
C TRP A 75 -1.43 -5.96 -17.14
N ASN A 76 -2.47 -5.13 -16.91
CA ASN A 76 -2.31 -3.91 -16.13
C ASN A 76 -1.92 -4.20 -14.68
N LEU A 77 -2.52 -5.22 -14.06
CA LEU A 77 -2.13 -5.66 -12.71
C LEU A 77 -0.66 -6.06 -12.66
N ALA A 78 -0.20 -6.89 -13.60
CA ALA A 78 1.19 -7.31 -13.65
C ALA A 78 2.17 -6.13 -13.83
N ARG A 79 1.80 -5.12 -14.64
CA ARG A 79 2.61 -3.90 -14.80
C ARG A 79 2.63 -3.03 -13.55
N MET A 80 1.48 -2.85 -12.89
CA MET A 80 1.42 -2.05 -11.66
C MET A 80 2.14 -2.73 -10.49
N LEU A 81 2.06 -4.06 -10.38
CA LEU A 81 2.84 -4.83 -9.39
C LEU A 81 4.34 -4.71 -9.63
N GLN A 82 4.79 -4.69 -10.89
CA GLN A 82 6.20 -4.43 -11.22
C GLN A 82 6.61 -2.99 -10.88
N ALA A 83 5.76 -2.00 -11.16
CA ALA A 83 6.03 -0.61 -10.81
C ALA A 83 6.10 -0.39 -9.29
N ALA A 84 5.31 -1.15 -8.52
CA ALA A 84 5.26 -1.07 -7.06
C ALA A 84 6.60 -1.39 -6.38
N ASP A 85 7.44 -2.22 -7.00
CA ASP A 85 8.74 -2.64 -6.45
C ASP A 85 9.73 -1.47 -6.25
N SER A 86 9.48 -0.34 -6.90
CA SER A 86 10.32 0.86 -6.83
C SER A 86 9.98 1.80 -5.66
N TYR A 87 8.92 1.52 -4.88
CA TYR A 87 8.38 2.48 -3.90
C TYR A 87 8.41 1.96 -2.47
N PRO A 88 8.84 2.79 -1.49
CA PRO A 88 8.98 2.38 -0.10
C PRO A 88 7.65 2.48 0.69
N VAL A 89 6.54 2.00 0.12
CA VAL A 89 5.21 1.97 0.76
C VAL A 89 4.51 0.64 0.47
N ASN A 90 3.58 0.26 1.34
CA ASN A 90 2.73 -0.89 1.07
C ASN A 90 1.67 -0.53 0.02
N LEU A 91 1.66 -1.24 -1.12
CA LEU A 91 0.71 -0.99 -2.20
C LEU A 91 -0.24 -2.17 -2.41
N GLY A 92 -1.55 -1.88 -2.44
CA GLY A 92 -2.61 -2.85 -2.74
C GLY A 92 -3.42 -2.45 -3.96
N PHE A 93 -3.55 -3.33 -4.95
CA PHE A 93 -4.28 -3.05 -6.19
C PHE A 93 -5.64 -3.75 -6.26
N LEU A 94 -6.67 -3.00 -6.65
CA LEU A 94 -8.04 -3.44 -6.87
C LEU A 94 -8.28 -3.66 -8.37
N GLY A 95 -8.85 -4.80 -8.73
CA GLY A 95 -9.33 -5.06 -10.08
C GLY A 95 -10.67 -4.37 -10.35
N LYS A 96 -11.13 -4.44 -11.60
CA LYS A 96 -12.48 -4.00 -11.97
C LYS A 96 -13.50 -5.07 -11.59
N GLY A 97 -14.45 -4.70 -10.74
CA GLY A 97 -15.54 -5.55 -10.24
C GLY A 97 -16.76 -5.61 -11.14
N ASN A 98 -16.87 -4.72 -12.13
CA ASN A 98 -18.01 -4.69 -13.03
C ASN A 98 -17.91 -5.80 -14.10
N ALA A 99 -18.60 -6.92 -13.87
CA ALA A 99 -18.78 -7.98 -14.85
C ALA A 99 -20.06 -8.77 -14.56
N ALA A 100 -20.77 -9.22 -15.61
CA ALA A 100 -21.93 -10.09 -15.49
C ALA A 100 -21.58 -11.57 -15.26
N ARG A 101 -20.29 -11.93 -15.43
CA ARG A 101 -19.78 -13.30 -15.35
C ARG A 101 -18.48 -13.34 -14.54
N PRO A 102 -18.21 -14.42 -13.76
CA PRO A 102 -17.13 -14.43 -12.77
C PRO A 102 -15.73 -14.65 -13.34
N GLU A 103 -15.57 -15.10 -14.59
CA GLU A 103 -14.29 -15.54 -15.15
C GLU A 103 -13.27 -14.39 -15.21
N GLY A 104 -13.71 -13.22 -15.68
CA GLY A 104 -12.88 -12.01 -15.74
C GLY A 104 -12.52 -11.47 -14.35
N LEU A 105 -13.42 -11.63 -13.36
CA LEU A 105 -13.15 -11.24 -11.98
C LEU A 105 -12.08 -12.15 -11.36
N ARG A 106 -12.25 -13.46 -11.50
CA ARG A 106 -11.30 -14.47 -10.99
C ARG A 106 -9.91 -14.33 -11.62
N ALA A 107 -9.83 -13.99 -12.91
CA ALA A 107 -8.56 -13.77 -13.58
C ALA A 107 -7.75 -12.62 -12.95
N GLN A 108 -8.42 -11.52 -12.57
CA GLN A 108 -7.78 -10.38 -11.90
C GLN A 108 -7.26 -10.77 -10.52
N ILE A 109 -8.07 -11.46 -9.71
CA ILE A 109 -7.64 -11.95 -8.39
C ILE A 109 -6.43 -12.86 -8.50
N ARG A 110 -6.44 -13.83 -9.43
CA ARG A 110 -5.29 -14.72 -9.65
C ARG A 110 -4.02 -14.00 -10.12
N THR A 111 -4.17 -12.82 -10.74
CA THR A 111 -3.01 -12.02 -11.19
C THR A 111 -2.40 -11.19 -10.05
N GLY A 112 -3.10 -11.05 -8.93
CA GLY A 112 -2.61 -10.31 -7.76
C GLY A 112 -3.47 -9.10 -7.37
N ALA A 113 -4.68 -8.95 -7.90
CA ALA A 113 -5.64 -8.02 -7.30
C ALA A 113 -6.04 -8.53 -5.91
N MET A 114 -5.94 -7.66 -4.90
CA MET A 114 -6.36 -7.99 -3.51
C MET A 114 -7.85 -7.73 -3.24
N GLY A 115 -8.54 -7.08 -4.19
CA GLY A 115 -9.95 -6.77 -4.11
C GLY A 115 -10.49 -6.30 -5.46
N LEU A 116 -11.78 -5.92 -5.50
CA LEU A 116 -12.46 -5.46 -6.71
C LEU A 116 -13.26 -4.19 -6.40
N LYS A 117 -13.24 -3.22 -7.32
CA LYS A 117 -14.07 -2.01 -7.26
C LYS A 117 -15.23 -2.12 -8.25
N LEU A 118 -16.45 -1.99 -7.75
CA LEU A 118 -17.66 -1.75 -8.56
C LEU A 118 -17.90 -0.25 -8.70
#